data_AF-A0AAD4Q4V1-F1
#
_entry.id   AF-A0AAD4Q4V1-F1
#
_cell.length_a   1.000
_cell.length_b   1.000
_cell.length_c   1.000
_cell.angle_alpha   90.00
_cell.angle_beta   90.00
_cell.angle_gamma   90.00
#
_symmetry.space_group_name_H-M   'P 1'
#
loop_
_entity.id
_entity.type
_entity.pdbx_description
1 polymer ?
#
loop_
_entity_poly.entity_id
_entity_poly.type
_entity_poly.pdbx_seq_one_letter_code
_entity_poly.pdbx_strand_id
1 'polypeptide(L)'
;MMPIHPSPTHLLIYSLLAKPHKSPSSKMVSRCHEILNLGQAIEVQINECRFCMFNLNFEPKALGARYVNGSTIVVIVSGHAAIMCSITPCCAGDLLGDRDAARRNARAKMEEVKGWYDEFKDGFFPTGPHETHCIVWCSVFELPPSQGGRDPNTAQGDHVPHPTHPRPSHPGITVAMPHQIEIIGQVLHEMELEPEFKFYLFREVPDEQGSRGTILVDGRGMSIEVYMHDRLVHVVETPRQVAQRLLK
;
A
#
# COMPACT_ATOMS: atom_id res chain seq x y z
N MET A 1 -30.79 -1.25 20.04
CA MET A 1 -29.56 -1.17 19.24
C MET A 1 -28.48 -1.95 19.98
N MET A 2 -28.08 -3.11 19.46
CA MET A 2 -26.98 -3.88 20.05
C MET A 2 -25.66 -3.42 19.43
N PRO A 3 -24.57 -3.33 20.21
CA PRO A 3 -23.25 -3.08 19.66
C PRO A 3 -22.81 -4.31 18.87
N ILE A 4 -22.61 -4.13 17.57
CA ILE A 4 -21.95 -5.13 16.72
C ILE A 4 -20.49 -5.13 17.15
N HIS A 5 -20.12 -6.10 17.98
CA HIS A 5 -18.70 -6.37 18.24
C HIS A 5 -18.10 -6.90 16.93
N PRO A 6 -17.03 -6.28 16.39
CA PRO A 6 -16.32 -6.86 15.26
C PRO A 6 -15.78 -8.22 15.69
N SER A 7 -16.13 -9.25 14.92
CA SER A 7 -15.58 -10.60 15.03
C SER A 7 -14.05 -10.52 15.11
N PRO A 8 -13.38 -11.33 15.94
CA PRO A 8 -11.92 -11.31 16.05
C PRO A 8 -11.31 -11.68 14.69
N THR A 9 -10.94 -10.66 13.92
CA THR A 9 -10.19 -10.82 12.68
C THR A 9 -8.90 -11.52 13.05
N HIS A 10 -8.74 -12.77 12.62
CA HIS A 10 -7.48 -13.48 12.77
C HIS A 10 -6.39 -12.62 12.13
N LEU A 11 -5.52 -12.05 12.97
CA LEU A 11 -4.36 -11.28 12.54
C LEU A 11 -3.35 -12.25 11.90
N LEU A 12 -3.59 -12.60 10.63
CA LEU A 12 -2.63 -13.30 9.79
C LEU A 12 -1.54 -12.30 9.42
N ILE A 13 -0.51 -12.20 10.27
CA ILE A 13 0.73 -11.54 9.91
C ILE A 13 1.41 -12.43 8.87
N TYR A 14 1.33 -12.04 7.60
CA TYR A 14 2.12 -12.68 6.56
C TYR A 14 3.58 -12.27 6.75
N SER A 15 4.32 -13.11 7.47
CA SER A 15 5.77 -13.05 7.46
C SER A 15 6.24 -13.54 6.10
N LEU A 16 6.55 -12.63 5.18
CA LEU A 16 7.20 -12.95 3.90
C LEU A 16 8.68 -13.32 4.16
N LEU A 17 8.95 -14.24 5.08
CA LEU A 17 10.25 -14.90 5.23
C LEU A 17 10.39 -15.97 4.14
N ALA A 18 10.41 -15.54 2.88
CA ALA A 18 10.82 -16.43 1.80
C ALA A 18 12.36 -16.49 1.81
N LYS A 19 12.91 -17.69 1.90
CA LYS A 19 14.33 -17.93 1.61
C LYS A 19 14.60 -17.40 0.20
N PRO A 20 15.53 -16.45 0.00
CA PRO A 20 15.85 -15.97 -1.32
C PRO A 20 16.29 -17.16 -2.17
N HIS A 21 15.68 -17.33 -3.34
CA HIS A 21 16.16 -18.27 -4.33
C HIS A 21 17.54 -17.78 -4.75
N LYS A 22 18.60 -18.43 -4.27
CA LYS A 22 19.99 -18.07 -4.57
C LYS A 22 20.24 -18.21 -6.07
N SER A 23 20.04 -17.14 -6.83
CA SER A 23 20.65 -16.95 -8.14
C SER A 23 21.68 -15.82 -8.04
N PRO A 24 22.80 -15.90 -8.78
CA PRO A 24 23.93 -14.99 -8.57
C PRO A 24 23.72 -13.63 -9.26
N SER A 25 23.86 -12.57 -8.47
CA SER A 25 24.50 -11.28 -8.79
C SER A 25 23.97 -10.39 -9.92
N SER A 26 22.72 -10.50 -10.36
CA SER A 26 22.03 -9.36 -10.98
C SER A 26 21.14 -8.72 -9.93
N LYS A 27 21.32 -7.42 -9.63
CA LYS A 27 20.35 -6.63 -8.85
C LYS A 27 19.07 -6.56 -9.68
N MET A 28 18.24 -7.60 -9.59
CA MET A 28 16.97 -7.64 -10.30
C MET A 28 16.09 -6.54 -9.72
N VAL A 29 15.86 -5.50 -10.51
CA VAL A 29 14.90 -4.46 -10.16
C VAL A 29 13.53 -5.12 -10.16
N SER A 30 12.71 -4.77 -9.16
CA SER A 30 11.35 -5.30 -9.08
C SER A 30 10.58 -4.99 -10.36
N ARG A 31 9.84 -5.95 -10.92
CA ARG A 31 9.03 -5.75 -12.14
C ARG A 31 8.01 -4.62 -11.95
N CYS A 32 7.41 -4.51 -10.76
CA CYS A 32 6.52 -3.41 -10.39
C CYS A 32 7.26 -2.06 -10.43
N HIS A 33 8.51 -2.02 -9.93
CA HIS A 33 9.34 -0.82 -10.05
C HIS A 33 9.61 -0.47 -11.51
N GLU A 34 9.96 -1.44 -12.35
CA GLU A 34 10.22 -1.21 -13.77
C GLU A 34 8.99 -0.65 -14.49
N ILE A 35 7.79 -1.21 -14.26
CA ILE A 35 6.53 -0.72 -14.84
C ILE A 35 6.31 0.76 -14.51
N LEU A 36 6.53 1.15 -13.24
CA LEU A 36 6.42 2.53 -12.79
C LEU A 36 7.54 3.42 -13.41
N ASN A 37 8.76 2.91 -13.57
CA ASN A 37 9.89 3.67 -14.16
C ASN A 37 9.66 3.95 -15.65
N LEU A 38 8.99 3.02 -16.34
CA LEU A 38 8.65 3.14 -17.75
C LEU A 38 7.40 4.00 -17.99
N GLY A 39 6.78 4.55 -16.94
CA GLY A 39 5.54 5.34 -17.06
C GLY A 39 4.33 4.50 -17.52
N GLN A 40 4.40 3.18 -17.37
CA GLN A 40 3.32 2.26 -17.78
C GLN A 40 2.21 2.13 -16.73
N ALA A 41 2.37 2.79 -15.59
CA ALA A 41 1.39 2.89 -14.52
C ALA A 41 1.36 4.32 -13.97
N ILE A 42 0.21 4.74 -13.47
CA ILE A 42 0.07 5.97 -12.69
C ILE A 42 0.70 5.70 -11.33
N GLU A 43 1.78 6.43 -11.00
CA GLU A 43 2.40 6.34 -9.69
C GLU A 43 1.57 7.12 -8.66
N VAL A 44 1.21 6.45 -7.56
CA VAL A 44 0.57 7.03 -6.38
C VAL A 44 1.66 7.36 -5.39
N GLN A 45 1.90 8.65 -5.20
CA GLN A 45 2.90 9.14 -4.26
C GLN A 45 2.45 8.90 -2.81
N ILE A 46 3.43 9.01 -1.91
CA ILE A 46 3.19 8.97 -0.48
C ILE A 46 2.20 10.09 -0.10
N ASN A 47 1.15 9.74 0.65
CA ASN A 47 0.07 10.65 1.07
C ASN A 47 -0.80 11.18 -0.08
N GLU A 48 -0.90 10.43 -1.18
CA GLU A 48 -1.71 10.76 -2.35
C GLU A 48 -2.85 9.75 -2.56
N CYS A 49 -3.91 10.19 -3.24
CA CYS A 49 -5.00 9.35 -3.74
C CYS A 49 -5.13 9.54 -5.26
N ARG A 50 -5.22 8.43 -6.01
CA ARG A 50 -5.37 8.43 -7.47
C ARG A 50 -6.43 7.45 -7.93
N PHE A 51 -7.02 7.77 -9.07
CA PHE A 51 -7.99 6.94 -9.79
C PHE A 51 -7.42 6.54 -11.17
N CYS A 52 -7.75 5.33 -11.62
CA CYS A 52 -7.36 4.81 -12.93
C CYS A 52 -8.48 3.96 -13.51
N MET A 53 -8.81 4.20 -14.78
CA MET A 53 -9.74 3.37 -15.55
C MET A 53 -8.97 2.36 -16.40
N PHE A 54 -9.48 1.14 -16.49
CA PHE A 54 -8.88 0.07 -17.30
C PHE A 54 -9.44 0.01 -18.73
N ASN A 55 -10.12 1.06 -19.19
CA ASN A 55 -10.73 1.09 -20.52
C ASN A 55 -9.68 1.02 -21.63
N LEU A 56 -9.95 0.22 -22.66
CA LEU A 56 -9.01 -0.21 -23.69
C LEU A 56 -8.33 0.93 -24.46
N ASN A 57 -8.95 2.10 -24.53
CA ASN A 57 -8.53 3.20 -25.39
C ASN A 57 -7.64 4.25 -24.70
N PHE A 58 -7.40 4.12 -23.39
CA PHE A 58 -6.57 5.07 -22.65
C PHE A 58 -5.43 4.33 -21.93
N GLU A 59 -4.20 4.85 -22.08
CA GLU A 59 -3.06 4.50 -21.22
C GLU A 59 -2.85 5.63 -20.21
N PRO A 60 -2.45 5.35 -18.95
CA PRO A 60 -2.04 4.05 -18.39
C PRO A 60 -3.21 3.23 -17.79
N LYS A 61 -3.11 1.89 -17.83
CA LYS A 61 -4.11 0.93 -17.29
C LYS A 61 -3.64 0.25 -15.99
N ALA A 62 -2.77 0.91 -15.25
CA ALA A 62 -2.24 0.39 -14.00
C ALA A 62 -2.01 1.53 -13.01
N LEU A 63 -2.17 1.21 -11.72
CA LEU A 63 -1.82 2.08 -10.59
C LEU A 63 -0.74 1.40 -9.78
N GLY A 64 0.24 2.15 -9.29
CA GLY A 64 1.21 1.58 -8.36
C GLY A 64 1.77 2.59 -7.39
N ALA A 65 2.17 2.10 -6.23
CA ALA A 65 2.84 2.89 -5.20
C ALA A 65 4.20 2.27 -4.88
N ARG A 66 5.20 3.12 -4.63
CA ARG A 66 6.53 2.73 -4.15
C ARG A 66 6.72 3.20 -2.72
N TYR A 67 7.72 2.62 -2.06
CA TYR A 67 8.11 3.06 -0.72
C TYR A 67 6.93 3.02 0.25
N VAL A 68 6.12 1.95 0.16
CA VAL A 68 4.92 1.78 0.99
C VAL A 68 5.27 1.40 2.44
N ASN A 69 6.54 1.50 2.83
CA ASN A 69 7.05 1.21 4.15
C ASN A 69 6.52 2.21 5.19
N GLY A 70 5.80 1.71 6.18
CA GLY A 70 5.15 2.51 7.22
C GLY A 70 3.82 3.12 6.80
N SER A 71 3.44 3.07 5.52
CA SER A 71 2.15 3.56 5.02
C SER A 71 1.06 2.49 5.08
N THR A 72 -0.19 2.94 5.13
CA THR A 72 -1.38 2.11 4.88
C THR A 72 -1.85 2.36 3.46
N ILE A 73 -1.93 1.33 2.63
CA ILE A 73 -2.42 1.45 1.25
C ILE A 73 -3.86 0.96 1.20
N VAL A 74 -4.77 1.82 0.78
CA VAL A 74 -6.17 1.49 0.52
C VAL A 74 -6.34 1.35 -0.98
N VAL A 75 -6.90 0.23 -1.43
CA VAL A 75 -7.27 0.01 -2.82
C VAL A 75 -8.73 -0.39 -2.91
N ILE A 76 -9.47 0.31 -3.76
CA ILE A 76 -10.81 -0.10 -4.21
C ILE A 76 -10.66 -0.44 -5.68
N VAL A 77 -11.02 -1.66 -6.07
CA VAL A 77 -10.78 -2.16 -7.43
C VAL A 77 -11.98 -2.96 -7.93
N SER A 78 -12.33 -2.76 -9.19
CA SER A 78 -13.32 -3.53 -9.92
C SER A 78 -12.73 -4.03 -11.24
N GLY A 79 -13.52 -4.76 -12.03
CA GLY A 79 -13.14 -5.12 -13.39
C GLY A 79 -13.01 -3.93 -14.36
N HIS A 80 -13.32 -2.70 -13.94
CA HIS A 80 -13.33 -1.50 -14.80
C HIS A 80 -12.36 -0.41 -14.38
N ALA A 81 -12.09 -0.26 -13.08
CA ALA A 81 -11.26 0.81 -12.56
C ALA A 81 -10.63 0.45 -11.20
N ALA A 82 -9.71 1.30 -10.76
CA ALA A 82 -9.18 1.24 -9.41
C ALA A 82 -8.97 2.65 -8.82
N ILE A 83 -9.16 2.74 -7.51
CA ILE A 83 -8.74 3.85 -6.65
C ILE A 83 -7.62 3.29 -5.77
N MET A 84 -6.53 4.03 -5.65
CA MET A 84 -5.44 3.70 -4.74
C MET A 84 -5.06 4.94 -3.93
N CYS A 85 -4.98 4.78 -2.61
CA CYS A 85 -4.52 5.81 -1.70
C CYS A 85 -3.40 5.28 -0.80
N SER A 86 -2.31 6.04 -0.71
CA SER A 86 -1.23 5.77 0.22
C SER A 86 -1.32 6.69 1.42
N ILE A 87 -1.76 6.20 2.57
CA ILE A 87 -1.93 6.99 3.80
C ILE A 87 -0.71 6.85 4.69
N THR A 88 -0.02 7.96 4.97
CA THR A 88 1.11 7.94 5.91
C THR A 88 0.65 8.04 7.36
N PRO A 89 1.43 7.48 8.31
CA PRO A 89 1.15 7.60 9.73
C PRO A 89 1.22 9.06 10.19
N CYS A 90 2.11 9.87 9.63
CA CYS A 90 2.20 11.31 9.91
C CYS A 90 2.57 12.09 8.65
N CYS A 91 2.07 13.33 8.52
CA CYS A 91 2.55 14.28 7.52
C CYS A 91 4.00 14.69 7.85
N ALA A 92 4.83 14.83 6.82
CA ALA A 92 6.21 15.29 6.97
C ALA A 92 6.22 16.74 7.52
N GLY A 93 6.36 16.88 8.84
CA GLY A 93 6.36 18.18 9.53
C GLY A 93 5.83 18.14 10.97
N ASP A 94 4.89 17.24 11.28
CA ASP A 94 4.12 17.28 12.55
C ASP A 94 4.59 16.27 13.61
N LEU A 95 5.74 15.63 13.38
CA LEU A 95 6.17 14.40 14.08
C LEU A 95 6.42 14.53 15.59
N LEU A 96 6.45 15.73 16.17
CA LEU A 96 6.91 15.92 17.56
C LEU A 96 5.88 16.47 18.54
N GLY A 97 4.66 16.83 18.12
CA GLY A 97 3.72 17.50 19.04
C GLY A 97 2.27 17.02 19.00
N ASP A 98 1.79 16.54 17.85
CA ASP A 98 0.36 16.35 17.65
C ASP A 98 -0.03 14.86 17.62
N ARG A 99 -0.61 14.41 18.72
CA ARG A 99 -1.10 13.02 18.88
C ARG A 99 -2.25 12.67 17.94
N ASP A 100 -2.96 13.67 17.41
CA ASP A 100 -4.11 13.50 16.54
C ASP A 100 -3.78 13.73 15.05
N ALA A 101 -2.55 14.14 14.70
CA ALA A 101 -2.14 14.36 13.31
C ALA A 101 -2.37 13.13 12.43
N ALA A 102 -2.05 11.93 12.94
CA ALA A 102 -2.26 10.67 12.25
C ALA A 102 -3.75 10.39 11.96
N ARG A 103 -4.64 10.71 12.91
CA ARG A 103 -6.09 10.56 12.79
C ARG A 103 -6.66 11.54 11.77
N ARG A 104 -6.26 12.80 11.84
CA ARG A 104 -6.71 13.83 10.89
C ARG A 104 -6.23 13.52 9.48
N ASN A 105 -4.99 13.06 9.32
CA ASN A 105 -4.47 12.65 8.01
C ASN A 105 -5.26 11.47 7.44
N ALA A 106 -5.49 10.41 8.24
CA ALA A 106 -6.29 9.27 7.79
C ALA A 106 -7.70 9.67 7.39
N ARG A 107 -8.36 10.53 8.18
CA ARG A 107 -9.71 11.05 7.84
C ARG A 107 -9.69 11.86 6.56
N ALA A 108 -8.77 12.83 6.43
CA ALA A 108 -8.67 13.66 5.23
C ALA A 108 -8.44 12.82 3.96
N LYS A 109 -7.56 11.82 4.03
CA LYS A 109 -7.28 10.93 2.90
C LYS A 109 -8.45 10.00 2.58
N MET A 110 -9.17 9.51 3.59
CA MET A 110 -10.37 8.71 3.37
C MET A 110 -11.53 9.52 2.79
N GLU A 111 -11.64 10.82 3.09
CA GLU A 111 -12.57 11.72 2.40
C GLU A 111 -12.22 11.88 0.92
N GLU A 112 -10.92 11.96 0.56
CA GLU A 112 -10.50 11.94 -0.85
C GLU A 112 -10.89 10.63 -1.54
N VAL A 113 -10.64 9.48 -0.89
CA VAL A 113 -11.03 8.15 -1.40
C VAL A 113 -12.54 8.08 -1.61
N LYS A 114 -13.32 8.53 -0.62
CA LYS A 114 -14.77 8.58 -0.68
C LYS A 114 -15.26 9.48 -1.81
N GLY A 115 -14.62 10.64 -2.01
CA GLY A 115 -14.92 11.55 -3.12
C GLY A 115 -14.75 10.88 -4.48
N TRP A 116 -13.62 10.21 -4.72
CA TRP A 116 -13.41 9.42 -5.94
C TRP A 116 -14.44 8.31 -6.09
N TYR A 117 -14.75 7.58 -5.02
CA TYR A 117 -15.72 6.49 -5.10
C TYR A 117 -17.13 7.01 -5.39
N ASP A 118 -17.60 8.03 -4.69
CA ASP A 118 -18.93 8.62 -4.89
C ASP A 118 -19.10 9.20 -6.31
N GLU A 119 -18.03 9.76 -6.90
CA GLU A 119 -18.04 10.26 -8.27
C GLU A 119 -18.19 9.14 -9.32
N PHE A 120 -17.57 7.97 -9.08
CA PHE A 120 -17.43 6.92 -10.10
C PHE A 120 -18.21 5.63 -9.81
N LYS A 121 -18.85 5.48 -8.66
CA LYS A 121 -19.48 4.22 -8.22
C LYS A 121 -20.51 3.67 -9.22
N ASP A 122 -21.39 4.51 -9.72
CA ASP A 122 -22.50 4.07 -10.60
C ASP A 122 -22.01 3.59 -11.98
N GLY A 123 -20.81 3.99 -12.40
CA GLY A 123 -20.24 3.63 -13.71
C GLY A 123 -19.14 2.59 -13.66
N PHE A 124 -18.35 2.57 -12.58
CA PHE A 124 -17.10 1.81 -12.52
C PHE A 124 -16.98 0.90 -11.30
N PHE A 125 -17.75 1.10 -10.23
CA PHE A 125 -17.71 0.27 -9.02
C PHE A 125 -19.11 -0.21 -8.66
N PRO A 126 -19.69 -1.11 -9.47
CA PRO A 126 -21.03 -1.58 -9.23
C PRO A 126 -21.09 -2.38 -7.92
N THR A 127 -22.25 -2.30 -7.27
CA THR A 127 -22.53 -2.92 -5.98
C THR A 127 -23.03 -4.35 -6.20
N GLY A 128 -22.15 -5.31 -5.94
CA GLY A 128 -22.45 -6.72 -6.04
C GLY A 128 -21.38 -7.56 -5.33
N PRO A 129 -21.72 -8.77 -4.85
CA PRO A 129 -20.85 -9.57 -3.99
C PRO A 129 -19.50 -9.98 -4.62
N HIS A 130 -19.28 -9.70 -5.90
CA HIS A 130 -18.07 -10.10 -6.64
C HIS A 130 -17.56 -9.03 -7.62
N GLU A 131 -18.06 -7.80 -7.55
CA GLU A 131 -17.77 -6.80 -8.59
C GLU A 131 -16.80 -5.71 -8.14
N THR A 132 -16.87 -5.32 -6.87
CA THR A 132 -15.99 -4.33 -6.26
C THR A 132 -15.30 -4.94 -5.05
N HIS A 133 -13.97 -4.91 -5.05
CA HIS A 133 -13.13 -5.39 -3.97
C HIS A 133 -12.46 -4.21 -3.28
N CYS A 134 -12.45 -4.23 -1.96
CA CYS A 134 -11.71 -3.27 -1.15
C CYS A 134 -10.62 -4.01 -0.36
N ILE A 135 -9.37 -3.61 -0.53
CA ILE A 135 -8.22 -4.24 0.12
C ILE A 135 -7.42 -3.15 0.82
N VAL A 136 -7.09 -3.39 2.09
CA VAL A 136 -6.31 -2.47 2.91
C VAL A 136 -5.01 -3.15 3.33
N TRP A 137 -3.90 -2.68 2.80
CA TRP A 137 -2.56 -3.12 3.17
C TRP A 137 -1.98 -2.24 4.27
N CYS A 138 -1.85 -2.81 5.47
CA CYS A 138 -1.20 -2.18 6.60
C CYS A 138 0.25 -2.65 6.65
N SER A 139 1.19 -1.77 6.33
CA SER A 139 2.61 -2.09 6.50
C SER A 139 3.00 -2.05 7.98
N VAL A 140 3.83 -3.01 8.36
CA VAL A 140 4.44 -3.15 9.66
C VAL A 140 5.93 -3.12 9.43
N PHE A 141 6.60 -2.04 9.79
CA PHE A 141 8.03 -1.87 9.57
C PHE A 141 8.80 -2.24 10.84
N GLU A 142 9.61 -3.29 10.79
CA GLU A 142 10.52 -3.67 11.86
C GLU A 142 11.86 -2.99 11.63
N LEU A 143 12.19 -2.00 12.46
CA LEU A 143 13.54 -1.44 12.49
C LEU A 143 14.51 -2.55 12.92
N PRO A 144 15.63 -2.76 12.21
CA PRO A 144 16.64 -3.69 12.67
C PRO A 144 17.09 -3.28 14.08
N PRO A 145 17.39 -4.25 14.97
CA PRO A 145 17.95 -3.92 16.26
C PRO A 145 19.18 -3.06 16.02
N SER A 146 19.20 -1.88 16.65
CA SER A 146 20.37 -1.01 16.66
C SER A 146 21.55 -1.89 17.05
N GLN A 147 22.45 -2.17 16.10
CA GLN A 147 23.69 -2.86 16.44
C GLN A 147 24.37 -1.98 17.47
N GLY A 148 24.36 -2.43 18.72
CA GLY A 148 24.91 -1.70 19.84
C GLY A 148 26.34 -1.29 19.52
N GLY A 149 26.58 0.02 19.57
CA GLY A 149 27.87 0.68 19.69
C GLY A 149 29.09 -0.03 19.09
N ARG A 150 29.45 0.34 17.87
CA ARG A 150 30.85 0.63 17.55
C ARG A 150 30.88 1.88 16.71
N ASP A 151 31.05 3.02 17.38
CA ASP A 151 31.76 4.15 16.79
C ASP A 151 33.22 3.74 16.66
N PRO A 152 33.79 3.58 15.45
CA PRO A 152 35.25 3.49 15.29
C PRO A 152 35.88 4.89 15.21
N ASN A 153 35.07 5.96 15.12
CA ASN A 153 35.54 7.30 14.78
C ASN A 153 35.39 8.28 15.94
N THR A 154 36.09 8.00 17.04
CA THR A 154 36.69 9.07 17.87
C THR A 154 38.07 9.40 17.30
N ALA A 155 38.13 9.90 16.06
CA ALA A 155 39.32 10.51 15.48
C ALA A 155 38.93 11.39 14.27
N GLN A 156 38.65 12.65 14.57
CA GLN A 156 39.19 13.82 13.87
C GLN A 156 38.94 13.97 12.34
N GLY A 157 38.05 14.91 12.00
CA GLY A 157 37.96 15.48 10.65
C GLY A 157 36.68 16.29 10.44
N ASP A 158 36.83 17.62 10.33
CA ASP A 158 35.76 18.59 10.07
C ASP A 158 35.00 18.29 8.77
N HIS A 159 33.87 17.58 8.87
CA HIS A 159 32.87 17.53 7.81
C HIS A 159 31.53 18.03 8.34
N VAL A 160 31.04 19.08 7.67
CA VAL A 160 29.73 19.69 7.90
C VAL A 160 28.63 18.61 7.86
N PRO A 161 27.80 18.48 8.90
CA PRO A 161 26.77 17.45 8.93
C PRO A 161 25.70 17.75 7.88
N HIS A 162 25.48 16.79 6.98
CA HIS A 162 24.22 16.72 6.22
C HIS A 162 23.06 16.56 7.21
N PRO A 163 21.87 17.15 6.96
CA PRO A 163 20.71 16.95 7.81
C PRO A 163 20.17 15.54 7.60
N THR A 164 20.80 14.55 8.23
CA THR A 164 20.24 13.22 8.40
C THR A 164 19.14 13.32 9.44
N HIS A 165 17.90 13.04 9.03
CA HIS A 165 16.78 12.86 9.96
C HIS A 165 17.21 11.96 11.14
N PRO A 166 16.83 12.29 12.38
CA PRO A 166 17.19 11.49 13.55
C PRO A 166 16.68 10.07 13.36
N ARG A 167 17.60 9.09 13.34
CA ARG A 167 17.24 7.67 13.37
C ARG A 167 16.59 7.37 14.72
N PRO A 168 15.46 6.66 14.77
CA PRO A 168 14.88 6.20 16.02
C PRO A 168 15.91 5.38 16.80
N SER A 169 16.13 5.72 18.07
CA SER A 169 17.14 5.13 18.95
C SER A 169 16.75 3.76 19.52
N HIS A 170 15.59 3.22 19.15
CA HIS A 170 15.08 1.94 19.65
C HIS A 170 14.73 1.00 18.49
N PRO A 171 15.07 -0.31 18.61
CA PRO A 171 14.45 -1.34 17.78
C PRO A 171 12.93 -1.23 17.99
N GLY A 172 12.23 -0.78 16.97
CA GLY A 172 10.81 -0.47 17.06
C GLY A 172 10.09 -1.06 15.87
N ILE A 173 9.00 -1.77 16.15
CA ILE A 173 8.02 -2.11 15.13
C ILE A 173 7.16 -0.85 14.94
N THR A 174 7.25 -0.21 13.78
CA THR A 174 6.32 0.85 13.38
C THR A 174 5.17 0.19 12.63
N VAL A 175 4.02 0.05 13.28
CA VAL A 175 2.78 -0.49 12.69
C VAL A 175 1.97 0.70 12.16
N ALA A 176 1.21 0.52 11.07
CA ALA A 176 0.03 1.32 10.83
C ALA A 176 -0.77 1.47 12.15
N MET A 177 -1.01 2.71 12.58
CA MET A 177 -1.53 2.94 13.94
C MET A 177 -2.96 2.39 14.06
N PRO A 178 -3.35 1.68 15.15
CA PRO A 178 -4.68 1.09 15.29
C PRO A 178 -5.85 2.05 15.02
N HIS A 179 -5.69 3.31 15.43
CA HIS A 179 -6.71 4.34 15.20
C HIS A 179 -6.86 4.74 13.72
N GLN A 180 -5.83 4.60 12.89
CA GLN A 180 -5.95 4.84 11.44
C GLN A 180 -6.76 3.72 10.81
N ILE A 181 -6.50 2.47 11.21
CA ILE A 181 -7.24 1.30 10.75
C ILE A 181 -8.73 1.41 11.11
N GLU A 182 -9.03 1.86 12.33
CA GLU A 182 -10.40 2.12 12.78
C GLU A 182 -11.11 3.17 11.91
N ILE A 183 -10.46 4.32 11.66
CA ILE A 183 -11.02 5.38 10.80
C ILE A 183 -11.25 4.87 9.37
N ILE A 184 -10.27 4.16 8.80
CA ILE A 184 -10.35 3.59 7.45
C ILE A 184 -11.53 2.60 7.39
N GLY A 185 -11.62 1.67 8.35
CA GLY A 185 -12.70 0.70 8.42
C GLY A 185 -14.08 1.36 8.56
N GLN A 186 -14.19 2.40 9.38
CA GLN A 186 -15.44 3.16 9.52
C GLN A 186 -15.88 3.79 8.20
N VAL A 187 -15.00 4.52 7.52
CA VAL A 187 -15.35 5.20 6.27
C VAL A 187 -15.69 4.18 5.17
N LEU A 188 -14.94 3.08 5.07
CA LEU A 188 -15.25 2.02 4.10
C LEU A 188 -16.59 1.35 4.38
N HIS A 189 -16.95 1.15 5.65
CA HIS A 189 -18.26 0.64 6.02
C HIS A 189 -19.39 1.63 5.67
N GLU A 190 -19.19 2.93 5.86
CA GLU A 190 -20.13 3.98 5.43
C GLU A 190 -20.31 4.01 3.90
N MET A 191 -19.31 3.54 3.14
CA MET A 191 -19.36 3.37 1.69
C MET A 191 -19.97 2.01 1.26
N GLU A 192 -20.48 1.21 2.20
CA GLU A 192 -21.01 -0.13 1.98
C GLU A 192 -19.98 -1.11 1.40
N LEU A 193 -18.69 -0.88 1.68
CA LEU A 193 -17.59 -1.75 1.28
C LEU A 193 -17.14 -2.63 2.45
N GLU A 194 -16.87 -3.90 2.18
CA GLU A 194 -16.26 -4.83 3.13
C GLU A 194 -14.75 -4.95 2.86
N PRO A 195 -13.88 -4.30 3.66
CA PRO A 195 -12.44 -4.33 3.42
C PRO A 195 -11.78 -5.65 3.83
N GLU A 196 -10.92 -6.19 2.96
CA GLU A 196 -9.96 -7.22 3.32
C GLU A 196 -8.68 -6.57 3.88
N PHE A 197 -8.55 -6.54 5.22
CA PHE A 197 -7.34 -6.04 5.88
C PHE A 197 -6.21 -7.06 5.81
N LYS A 198 -5.06 -6.64 5.28
CA LYS A 198 -3.85 -7.46 5.17
C LYS A 198 -2.67 -6.75 5.84
N PHE A 199 -1.95 -7.47 6.68
CA PHE A 199 -0.80 -6.94 7.42
C PHE A 199 0.50 -7.54 6.89
N TYR A 200 1.46 -6.68 6.58
CA TYR A 200 2.74 -7.10 5.99
C TYR A 200 3.92 -6.59 6.79
N LEU A 201 4.76 -7.53 7.22
CA LEU A 201 5.99 -7.22 7.93
C LEU A 201 7.12 -6.92 6.94
N PHE A 202 7.57 -5.68 6.94
CA PHE A 202 8.76 -5.21 6.25
C PHE A 202 9.96 -5.29 7.18
N ARG A 203 11.02 -5.93 6.72
CA ARG A 203 12.34 -5.92 7.34
C ARG A 203 13.29 -5.20 6.42
N GLU A 204 13.94 -4.16 6.90
CA GLU A 204 14.96 -3.47 6.12
C GLU A 204 16.16 -4.41 5.93
N VAL A 205 16.41 -4.83 4.69
CA VAL A 205 17.62 -5.57 4.34
C VAL A 205 18.66 -4.55 3.88
N PRO A 206 19.81 -4.41 4.56
CA PRO A 206 20.78 -3.32 4.34
C PRO A 206 21.28 -3.14 2.90
N ASP A 207 21.26 -4.21 2.09
CA ASP A 207 21.77 -4.20 0.70
C ASP A 207 20.69 -4.11 -0.39
N GLU A 208 19.41 -4.12 -0.03
CA GLU A 208 18.30 -4.03 -0.99
C GLU A 208 17.76 -2.59 -1.09
N GLN A 209 18.59 -1.68 -1.61
CA GLN A 209 18.19 -0.28 -1.83
C GLN A 209 16.99 -0.11 -2.79
N GLY A 210 16.61 -1.14 -3.54
CA GLY A 210 15.62 -1.05 -4.63
C GLY A 210 14.24 -1.65 -4.37
N SER A 211 13.96 -2.25 -3.21
CA SER A 211 12.72 -3.04 -3.02
C SER A 211 11.90 -2.61 -1.80
N ARG A 212 11.89 -1.33 -1.44
CA ARG A 212 11.23 -0.74 -0.25
C ARG A 212 9.69 -0.82 -0.20
N GLY A 213 9.09 -1.82 -0.84
CA GLY A 213 7.64 -1.97 -0.96
C GLY A 213 7.15 -1.43 -2.27
N THR A 214 6.55 -2.31 -3.07
CA THR A 214 5.72 -1.92 -4.20
C THR A 214 4.38 -2.58 -4.10
N ILE A 215 3.34 -1.82 -4.39
CA ILE A 215 2.02 -2.35 -4.71
C ILE A 215 1.70 -1.91 -6.14
N LEU A 216 1.17 -2.81 -6.94
CA LEU A 216 0.75 -2.53 -8.32
C LEU A 216 -0.61 -3.18 -8.55
N VAL A 217 -1.56 -2.41 -9.06
CA VAL A 217 -2.83 -2.89 -9.62
C VAL A 217 -2.70 -2.81 -11.13
N ASP A 218 -2.62 -3.96 -11.79
CA ASP A 218 -2.43 -4.08 -13.24
C ASP A 218 -3.74 -4.51 -13.92
N GLY A 219 -4.36 -3.59 -14.66
CA GLY A 219 -5.58 -3.85 -15.42
C GLY A 219 -5.35 -4.02 -16.93
N ARG A 220 -4.11 -4.25 -17.37
CA ARG A 220 -3.79 -4.47 -18.80
C ARG A 220 -4.26 -5.84 -19.31
N GLY A 221 -4.48 -6.79 -18.40
CA GLY A 221 -4.80 -8.19 -18.70
C GLY A 221 -6.29 -8.48 -18.95
N MET A 222 -6.61 -9.78 -18.98
CA MET A 222 -7.99 -10.28 -18.97
C MET A 222 -8.60 -10.26 -17.57
N SER A 223 -7.75 -10.25 -16.55
CA SER A 223 -8.08 -10.04 -15.14
C SER A 223 -7.35 -8.79 -14.65
N ILE A 224 -7.85 -8.20 -13.57
CA ILE A 224 -7.10 -7.21 -12.82
C ILE A 224 -6.26 -7.94 -11.79
N GLU A 225 -4.96 -7.71 -11.82
CA GLU A 225 -3.99 -8.40 -10.98
C GLU A 225 -3.39 -7.42 -9.99
N VAL A 226 -3.43 -7.74 -8.70
CA VAL A 226 -2.80 -6.92 -7.67
C VAL A 226 -1.54 -7.61 -7.16
N TYR A 227 -0.43 -6.90 -7.28
CA TYR A 227 0.89 -7.36 -6.90
C TYR A 227 1.39 -6.62 -5.67
N MET A 228 2.14 -7.34 -4.83
CA MET A 228 2.93 -6.77 -3.75
C MET A 228 4.35 -7.34 -3.82
N HIS A 229 5.37 -6.48 -3.99
CA HIS A 229 6.76 -6.90 -4.26
C HIS A 229 6.87 -7.99 -5.34
N ASP A 230 6.25 -7.76 -6.50
CA ASP A 230 6.20 -8.70 -7.64
C ASP A 230 5.50 -10.03 -7.37
N ARG A 231 4.84 -10.19 -6.22
CA ARG A 231 4.01 -11.35 -5.93
C ARG A 231 2.56 -11.02 -6.18
N LEU A 232 1.89 -11.83 -6.99
CA LEU A 232 0.45 -11.75 -7.17
C LEU A 232 -0.24 -12.09 -5.84
N VAL A 233 -1.00 -11.14 -5.28
CA VAL A 233 -1.68 -11.27 -3.99
C VAL A 233 -3.21 -11.20 -4.10
N HIS A 234 -3.72 -10.73 -5.24
CA HIS A 234 -5.15 -10.67 -5.50
C HIS A 234 -5.44 -10.67 -7.01
N VAL A 235 -6.58 -11.21 -7.41
CA VAL A 235 -7.04 -11.25 -8.80
C VAL A 235 -8.54 -10.92 -8.82
N VAL A 236 -8.93 -9.98 -9.68
CA VAL A 236 -10.34 -9.64 -9.93
C VAL A 236 -10.65 -9.99 -11.39
N GLU A 237 -11.76 -10.72 -11.61
CA GLU A 237 -12.20 -11.02 -12.97
C GLU A 237 -12.75 -9.76 -13.65
N THR A 238 -12.39 -9.54 -14.91
CA THR A 238 -13.01 -8.45 -15.68
C THR A 238 -14.30 -8.93 -16.35
N PRO A 239 -15.24 -8.02 -16.66
CA PRO A 239 -16.41 -8.35 -17.48
C PRO A 239 -16.03 -9.02 -18.81
N ARG A 240 -14.86 -8.68 -19.38
CA ARG A 240 -14.34 -9.29 -20.60
C ARG A 240 -14.03 -10.78 -20.41
N GLN A 241 -13.43 -11.14 -19.29
CA GLN A 241 -13.16 -12.54 -18.94
C GLN A 241 -14.45 -13.30 -18.67
N VAL A 242 -15.41 -12.69 -17.96
CA VAL A 242 -16.74 -13.28 -17.76
C VAL A 242 -17.43 -13.56 -19.09
N ALA A 243 -17.48 -12.56 -19.99
CA ALA A 243 -18.09 -12.71 -21.31
C ALA A 243 -17.44 -13.81 -22.15
N GLN A 244 -16.11 -13.93 -22.14
CA GLN A 244 -15.42 -15.00 -22.87
C GLN A 244 -15.71 -16.40 -22.35
N ARG A 245 -15.94 -16.57 -21.03
CA ARG A 245 -16.32 -17.87 -20.46
C ARG A 245 -17.73 -18.27 -20.87
N LEU A 246 -18.66 -17.33 -20.93
CA LEU A 246 -20.05 -17.59 -21.31
C LEU A 246 -20.24 -17.94 -22.79
N LEU A 247 -19.25 -17.64 -23.64
CA LEU A 247 -19.27 -17.94 -25.07
C LEU A 247 -18.69 -19.33 -25.42
N LYS A 248 -18.20 -20.09 -24.43
CA LYS A 248 -17.67 -21.46 -24.60
C LYS A 248 -18.68 -22.50 -24.15
#